data_AF-A0AA42IQU5-F1
#
_entry.id   AF-A0AA42IQU5-F1
#
_cell.length_a   1.000
_cell.length_b   1.000
_cell.length_c   1.000
_cell.angle_alpha   90.00
_cell.angle_beta   90.00
_cell.angle_gamma   90.00
#
_symmetry.space_group_name_H-M   'P 1'
#
loop_
_entity.id
_entity.type
_entity.pdbx_description
1 polymer ?
#
loop_
_entity_poly.entity_id
_entity_poly.type
_entity_poly.pdbx_seq_one_letter_code
_entity_poly.pdbx_strand_id
1 'polypeptide(L)'
;MRLPLSFLGACLMALGLFALMLYMVAPPSAKVNQEPVSVANFVRMDGNASETASRTRQQAPQPPQPQTPQPPTPPTPQTATPNANLPALDIQLPSLASGIAVNSAPAPSLSGLAPGAPAPTPPSEAAESGGQMGGMESEVMPLNDVRPEYPRYALQRGIEGFVKLAFTINRSGNVENIRVLEANPRNVFEREARRAASRWRFAPRTEGGLAVDREAVKTLYFRLERS
;
A
#
# COMPACT_ATOMS: atom_id res chain seq x y z
N MET A 1 58.76 -41.61 17.07
CA MET A 1 57.67 -41.85 16.09
C MET A 1 56.24 -41.76 16.65
N ARG A 2 55.98 -41.82 17.97
CA ARG A 2 54.61 -41.84 18.53
C ARG A 2 53.92 -40.46 18.54
N LEU A 3 54.67 -39.41 18.88
CA LEU A 3 54.20 -38.02 18.96
C LEU A 3 53.59 -37.43 17.67
N PRO A 4 54.22 -37.53 16.47
CA PRO A 4 53.67 -36.92 15.26
C PRO A 4 52.36 -37.59 14.81
N LEU A 5 52.18 -38.88 15.11
CA LEU A 5 50.97 -39.62 14.75
C LEU A 5 49.74 -39.11 15.52
N SER A 6 49.88 -38.88 16.84
CA SER A 6 48.82 -38.28 17.66
C SER A 6 48.52 -36.84 17.27
N PHE A 7 49.54 -36.05 16.92
CA PHE A 7 49.35 -34.67 16.46
C PHE A 7 48.59 -34.60 15.13
N LEU A 8 48.92 -35.49 14.18
CA LEU A 8 48.22 -35.57 12.89
C LEU A 8 46.76 -36.01 13.07
N GLY A 9 46.49 -36.97 13.97
CA GLY A 9 45.13 -37.39 14.32
C GLY A 9 44.29 -36.27 14.96
N ALA A 10 44.88 -35.52 15.90
CA ALA A 10 44.22 -34.36 16.52
C ALA A 10 43.92 -33.25 15.49
N CYS A 11 44.85 -32.98 14.58
CA CYS A 11 44.67 -32.00 13.50
C CYS A 11 43.53 -32.40 12.55
N LEU A 12 43.46 -33.66 12.13
CA LEU A 12 42.36 -34.17 11.32
C LEU A 12 41.00 -34.07 12.03
N MET A 13 40.94 -34.39 13.33
CA MET A 13 39.69 -34.31 14.09
C MET A 13 39.22 -32.84 14.26
N ALA A 14 40.16 -31.91 14.52
CA ALA A 14 39.85 -30.49 14.61
C ALA A 14 39.37 -29.92 13.26
N LEU A 15 40.05 -30.26 12.16
CA LEU A 15 39.62 -29.87 10.80
C LEU A 15 38.26 -30.47 10.43
N GLY A 16 38.00 -31.73 10.81
CA GLY A 16 36.71 -32.38 10.60
C GLY A 16 35.56 -31.69 11.34
N LEU A 17 35.73 -31.36 12.62
CA LEU A 17 34.73 -30.62 13.39
C LEU A 17 34.54 -29.18 12.88
N PHE A 18 35.62 -28.51 12.46
CA PHE A 18 35.55 -27.17 11.87
C PHE A 18 34.84 -27.17 10.51
N ALA A 19 35.12 -28.16 9.65
CA ALA A 19 34.42 -28.34 8.38
C ALA A 19 32.94 -28.70 8.58
N LEU A 20 32.60 -29.50 9.61
CA LEU A 20 31.22 -29.80 9.99
C LEU A 20 30.48 -28.53 10.44
N MET A 21 31.11 -27.68 11.26
CA MET A 21 30.53 -26.40 11.67
C MET A 21 30.36 -25.46 10.49
N LEU A 22 31.35 -25.34 9.59
CA LEU A 22 31.21 -24.59 8.34
C LEU A 22 30.07 -25.12 7.47
N TYR A 23 29.90 -26.45 7.36
CA TYR A 23 28.82 -27.05 6.59
C TYR A 23 27.43 -26.80 7.17
N MET A 24 27.30 -26.73 8.50
CA MET A 24 26.01 -26.47 9.17
C MET A 24 25.69 -24.97 9.32
N VAL A 25 26.72 -24.10 9.31
CA VAL A 25 26.58 -22.64 9.32
C VAL A 25 26.44 -22.07 7.90
N ALA A 26 27.00 -22.74 6.88
CA ALA A 26 26.78 -22.40 5.48
C ALA A 26 25.28 -22.52 5.20
N PRO A 27 24.58 -21.41 4.85
CA PRO A 27 23.18 -21.51 4.48
C PRO A 27 23.07 -22.41 3.24
N PRO A 28 22.02 -23.25 3.14
CA PRO A 28 21.79 -24.02 1.94
C PRO A 28 21.74 -23.04 0.77
N SER A 29 22.68 -23.20 -0.17
CA SER A 29 22.85 -22.27 -1.28
C SER A 29 21.69 -22.43 -2.27
N ALA A 30 20.55 -21.83 -1.90
CA ALA A 30 19.53 -21.44 -2.85
C ALA A 30 20.24 -20.62 -3.91
N LYS A 31 20.30 -21.15 -5.14
CA LYS A 31 20.86 -20.46 -6.30
C LYS A 31 19.93 -19.32 -6.71
N VAL A 32 19.88 -18.29 -5.88
CA VAL A 32 19.31 -16.99 -6.25
C VAL A 32 20.37 -16.33 -7.13
N ASN A 33 20.15 -16.36 -8.45
CA ASN A 33 20.91 -15.53 -9.36
C ASN A 33 20.64 -14.06 -8.99
N GLN A 34 21.52 -13.48 -8.19
CA GLN A 34 21.57 -12.04 -7.99
C GLN A 34 22.28 -11.41 -9.17
N GLU A 35 21.59 -11.32 -10.31
CA GLU A 35 21.95 -10.30 -11.28
C GLU A 35 21.77 -8.93 -10.59
N PRO A 36 22.80 -8.07 -10.57
CA PRO A 36 22.70 -6.77 -9.92
C PRO A 36 21.80 -5.86 -10.74
N VAL A 37 20.50 -5.91 -10.45
CA VAL A 37 19.50 -5.02 -11.04
C VAL A 37 19.85 -3.60 -10.61
N SER A 38 20.55 -2.89 -11.49
CA SER A 38 20.84 -1.47 -11.33
C SER A 38 19.50 -0.74 -11.24
N VAL A 39 19.18 -0.27 -10.04
CA VAL A 39 17.94 0.46 -9.78
C VAL A 39 18.10 1.83 -10.43
N ALA A 40 17.67 1.93 -11.68
CA ALA A 40 17.48 3.21 -12.37
C ALA A 40 16.46 4.02 -11.57
N ASN A 41 16.95 4.86 -10.67
CA ASN A 41 16.14 5.73 -9.85
C ASN A 41 15.63 6.87 -10.73
N PHE A 42 14.48 6.63 -11.38
CA PHE A 42 13.76 7.64 -12.15
C PHE A 42 13.19 8.67 -11.17
N VAL A 43 13.99 9.71 -10.90
CA VAL A 43 13.51 10.96 -10.33
C VAL A 43 12.35 11.43 -11.20
N ARG A 44 11.13 11.34 -10.66
CA ARG A 44 9.98 11.98 -11.28
C ARG A 44 10.23 13.48 -11.24
N MET A 45 10.17 14.10 -12.41
CA MET A 45 10.29 15.54 -12.53
C MET A 45 8.95 16.16 -12.13
N ASP A 46 8.81 16.60 -10.89
CA ASP A 46 7.66 17.36 -10.42
C ASP A 46 8.03 18.75 -9.90
N GLY A 47 7.21 19.75 -10.24
CA GLY A 47 7.05 20.94 -9.40
C GLY A 47 7.99 22.14 -9.61
N ASN A 48 8.35 22.50 -10.84
CA ASN A 48 8.60 23.93 -11.12
C ASN A 48 7.25 24.67 -11.07
N ALA A 49 6.99 25.40 -9.97
CA ALA A 49 6.04 26.53 -9.85
C ALA A 49 5.98 27.08 -8.39
N SER A 50 7.13 27.30 -7.74
CA SER A 50 7.20 28.01 -6.45
C SER A 50 7.82 29.40 -6.63
N GLU A 51 7.05 30.33 -7.18
CA GLU A 51 7.36 31.76 -7.07
C GLU A 51 6.11 32.55 -6.66
N THR A 52 6.32 33.55 -5.80
CA THR A 52 5.32 34.51 -5.31
C THR A 52 4.25 33.98 -4.35
N ALA A 53 4.59 33.88 -3.04
CA ALA A 53 3.66 34.27 -1.96
C ALA A 53 4.28 34.48 -0.55
N SER A 54 5.60 34.43 -0.36
CA SER A 54 6.22 34.98 0.88
C SER A 54 6.34 36.51 0.83
N ARG A 55 5.26 37.20 0.48
CA ARG A 55 5.19 38.67 0.49
C ARG A 55 4.04 39.13 1.36
N THR A 56 4.38 39.26 2.64
CA THR A 56 3.64 39.98 3.67
C THR A 56 2.33 39.34 4.10
N ARG A 57 2.25 39.01 5.39
CA ARG A 57 1.01 38.97 6.17
C ARG A 57 0.45 40.39 6.30
N GLN A 58 0.17 41.04 5.16
CA GLN A 58 -0.50 42.33 5.11
C GLN A 58 -1.99 42.01 5.19
N GLN A 59 -2.47 42.18 6.41
CA GLN A 59 -3.87 42.31 6.78
C GLN A 59 -4.70 42.90 5.64
N ALA A 60 -5.50 42.07 4.98
CA ALA A 60 -6.51 42.56 4.04
C ALA A 60 -7.47 43.48 4.83
N PRO A 61 -7.81 44.66 4.32
CA PRO A 61 -8.97 45.40 4.81
C PRO A 61 -10.17 44.45 4.73
N GLN A 62 -10.87 44.26 5.86
CA GLN A 62 -12.05 43.42 5.88
C GLN A 62 -13.06 44.02 4.88
N PRO A 63 -13.62 43.21 3.95
CA PRO A 63 -14.74 43.68 3.14
C PRO A 63 -15.84 44.20 4.09
N PRO A 64 -16.49 45.33 3.79
CA PRO A 64 -17.69 45.73 4.52
C PRO A 64 -18.67 44.56 4.44
N GLN A 65 -19.03 43.99 5.59
CA GLN A 65 -19.97 42.87 5.63
C GLN A 65 -21.26 43.32 4.93
N PRO A 66 -21.73 42.62 3.88
CA PRO A 66 -23.06 42.84 3.38
C PRO A 66 -24.02 42.62 4.54
N GLN A 67 -24.79 43.64 4.93
CA GLN A 67 -25.86 43.46 5.90
C GLN A 67 -26.88 42.51 5.25
N THR A 68 -26.84 41.23 5.63
CA THR A 68 -27.90 40.30 5.29
C THR A 68 -29.19 40.84 5.91
N PRO A 69 -30.25 41.10 5.11
CA PRO A 69 -31.56 41.42 5.66
C PRO A 69 -31.95 40.31 6.63
N GLN A 70 -32.30 40.68 7.86
CA GLN A 70 -32.64 39.70 8.89
C GLN A 70 -33.84 38.86 8.41
N PRO A 71 -33.75 37.52 8.43
CA PRO A 71 -34.91 36.68 8.14
C PRO A 71 -36.04 37.02 9.13
N PRO A 72 -37.30 37.12 8.66
CA PRO A 72 -38.43 37.36 9.56
C PRO A 72 -38.53 36.24 10.60
N THR A 73 -38.88 36.62 11.83
CA THR A 73 -39.00 35.72 12.98
C THR A 73 -39.99 34.58 12.70
N PRO A 74 -39.68 33.33 13.10
CA PRO A 74 -40.63 32.23 12.99
C PRO A 74 -41.89 32.50 13.83
N PRO A 75 -43.11 32.30 13.29
CA PRO A 75 -44.31 32.33 14.10
C PRO A 75 -44.34 31.15 15.09
N THR A 76 -44.82 31.43 16.30
CA THR A 76 -44.89 30.51 17.44
C THR A 76 -45.70 29.24 17.14
N PRO A 77 -45.36 28.05 17.69
CA PRO A 77 -46.14 26.84 17.50
C PRO A 77 -47.60 27.01 17.94
N GLN A 78 -48.54 26.78 17.03
CA GLN A 78 -49.96 26.71 17.34
C GLN A 78 -50.34 25.28 17.72
N THR A 79 -50.88 25.10 18.92
CA THR A 79 -51.44 23.83 19.40
C THR A 79 -52.72 23.52 18.61
N ALA A 80 -52.66 22.57 17.69
CA ALA A 80 -53.83 22.12 16.94
C ALA A 80 -54.52 20.93 17.62
N THR A 81 -55.83 21.03 17.83
CA THR A 81 -56.67 20.00 18.44
C THR A 81 -56.84 18.77 17.54
N PRO A 82 -57.02 17.55 18.12
CA PRO A 82 -57.28 16.36 17.33
C PRO A 82 -58.70 16.40 16.75
N ASN A 83 -58.81 16.27 15.43
CA ASN A 83 -60.08 16.04 14.76
C ASN A 83 -59.91 14.91 13.74
N ALA A 84 -60.65 13.82 13.93
CA ALA A 84 -60.48 12.60 13.14
C ALA A 84 -61.34 12.64 11.88
N ASN A 85 -60.72 12.61 10.70
CA ASN A 85 -61.42 12.31 9.46
C ASN A 85 -60.50 11.54 8.48
N LEU A 86 -60.94 10.33 8.12
CA LEU A 86 -60.38 9.47 7.07
C LEU A 86 -61.09 9.82 5.74
N PRO A 87 -60.71 9.34 4.53
CA PRO A 87 -59.58 8.46 4.14
C PRO A 87 -58.49 9.31 3.42
N ALA A 88 -57.57 8.84 2.55
CA ALA A 88 -57.37 7.55 1.85
C ALA A 88 -55.88 7.30 1.53
N LEU A 89 -55.60 6.28 0.70
CA LEU A 89 -54.29 6.02 0.08
C LEU A 89 -54.36 6.32 -1.42
N ASP A 90 -53.48 7.18 -1.92
CA ASP A 90 -53.11 7.26 -3.33
C ASP A 90 -51.63 6.89 -3.46
N ILE A 91 -51.32 5.81 -4.18
CA ILE A 91 -49.96 5.27 -4.34
C ILE A 91 -49.52 5.57 -5.78
N GLN A 92 -48.73 6.63 -5.94
CA GLN A 92 -48.14 6.97 -7.24
C GLN A 92 -46.90 6.11 -7.52
N LEU A 93 -46.99 5.28 -8.57
CA LEU A 93 -45.82 4.60 -9.14
C LEU A 93 -45.06 5.57 -10.06
N PRO A 94 -43.72 5.72 -9.93
CA PRO A 94 -42.94 6.56 -10.82
C PRO A 94 -42.73 5.90 -12.19
N SER A 95 -43.08 6.62 -13.27
CA SER A 95 -42.84 6.20 -14.65
C SER A 95 -41.39 6.46 -15.07
N LEU A 96 -40.68 5.42 -15.51
CA LEU A 96 -39.32 5.52 -16.05
C LEU A 96 -39.35 6.03 -17.50
N ALA A 97 -39.01 7.30 -17.72
CA ALA A 97 -38.84 7.88 -19.06
C ALA A 97 -37.35 7.91 -19.45
N SER A 98 -36.98 7.16 -20.48
CA SER A 98 -35.62 7.17 -21.04
C SER A 98 -35.33 8.46 -21.79
N GLY A 99 -34.23 9.15 -21.45
CA GLY A 99 -33.80 10.38 -22.10
C GLY A 99 -32.30 10.39 -22.36
N ILE A 100 -31.87 9.93 -23.54
CA ILE A 100 -30.48 10.06 -23.99
C ILE A 100 -30.30 11.48 -24.55
N ALA A 101 -29.59 12.33 -23.82
CA ALA A 101 -29.22 13.67 -24.28
C ALA A 101 -27.77 13.68 -24.80
N VAL A 102 -27.61 13.65 -26.12
CA VAL A 102 -26.32 13.83 -26.79
C VAL A 102 -26.12 15.33 -27.03
N ASN A 103 -25.11 15.95 -26.41
CA ASN A 103 -24.80 17.36 -26.66
C ASN A 103 -23.30 17.64 -26.81
N SER A 104 -22.91 17.85 -28.06
CA SER A 104 -21.92 18.82 -28.58
C SER A 104 -20.65 19.14 -27.78
N ALA A 105 -19.49 18.90 -28.41
CA ALA A 105 -18.17 19.31 -27.95
C ALA A 105 -17.75 20.71 -28.48
N PRO A 106 -16.82 21.41 -27.81
CA PRO A 106 -15.98 22.47 -28.39
C PRO A 106 -14.51 22.03 -28.60
N ALA A 107 -13.80 22.74 -29.49
CA ALA A 107 -12.48 22.40 -30.02
C ALA A 107 -11.29 22.87 -29.15
N PRO A 108 -10.06 22.32 -29.32
CA PRO A 108 -8.87 22.70 -28.56
C PRO A 108 -8.13 23.92 -29.15
N SER A 109 -7.30 24.58 -28.33
CA SER A 109 -6.38 25.65 -28.75
C SER A 109 -4.95 25.33 -28.34
N LEU A 110 -3.99 25.46 -29.27
CA LEU A 110 -2.55 25.28 -29.08
C LEU A 110 -1.86 26.65 -29.01
N SER A 111 -1.02 26.90 -27.99
CA SER A 111 -0.06 28.01 -28.02
C SER A 111 1.05 27.90 -26.96
N GLY A 112 2.28 28.28 -27.32
CA GLY A 112 3.38 28.59 -26.39
C GLY A 112 4.52 27.55 -26.29
N LEU A 113 5.72 27.90 -26.78
CA LEU A 113 6.95 27.10 -26.66
C LEU A 113 8.11 27.90 -26.02
N ALA A 114 8.91 27.21 -25.19
CA ALA A 114 10.37 27.41 -24.99
C ALA A 114 10.86 28.60 -24.09
N PRO A 115 12.18 28.77 -23.81
CA PRO A 115 12.83 28.10 -22.66
C PRO A 115 13.86 28.96 -21.85
N GLY A 116 14.37 28.46 -20.70
CA GLY A 116 15.52 29.08 -19.99
C GLY A 116 15.95 28.37 -18.69
N ALA A 117 17.26 28.34 -18.40
CA ALA A 117 17.93 27.75 -17.20
C ALA A 117 18.75 28.86 -16.46
N PRO A 118 19.60 28.63 -15.40
CA PRO A 118 19.98 27.40 -14.67
C PRO A 118 20.00 27.53 -13.10
N ALA A 119 20.59 26.55 -12.40
CA ALA A 119 20.70 26.42 -10.92
C ALA A 119 21.77 27.33 -10.24
N PRO A 120 21.85 27.41 -8.88
CA PRO A 120 22.76 26.51 -8.15
C PRO A 120 22.38 26.07 -6.70
N THR A 121 23.17 25.12 -6.18
CA THR A 121 23.30 24.53 -4.82
C THR A 121 23.46 25.55 -3.65
N PRO A 122 23.09 25.22 -2.38
CA PRO A 122 24.03 24.58 -1.42
C PRO A 122 23.32 23.62 -0.39
N PRO A 123 23.79 23.39 0.86
CA PRO A 123 24.58 22.20 1.17
C PRO A 123 24.00 21.28 2.28
N SER A 124 24.68 20.13 2.44
CA SER A 124 24.63 19.18 3.56
C SER A 124 24.39 19.79 4.95
N GLU A 125 23.39 19.26 5.67
CA GLU A 125 23.53 18.98 7.11
C GLU A 125 22.77 17.71 7.50
N ALA A 126 23.33 16.96 8.45
CA ALA A 126 22.92 15.59 8.75
C ALA A 126 21.80 15.53 9.79
N ALA A 127 20.85 14.62 9.57
CA ALA A 127 19.94 14.12 10.59
C ALA A 127 19.84 12.60 10.46
N GLU A 128 20.86 11.91 10.97
CA GLU A 128 20.81 10.47 11.18
C GLU A 128 19.71 10.12 12.19
N SER A 129 18.89 9.11 11.87
CA SER A 129 18.66 7.92 12.70
C SER A 129 17.33 7.26 12.34
N GLY A 130 17.31 5.94 12.25
CA GLY A 130 16.13 5.18 11.79
C GLY A 130 16.42 4.06 10.79
N GLY A 131 17.70 3.70 10.58
CA GLY A 131 18.09 2.55 9.79
C GLY A 131 17.68 1.23 10.45
N GLN A 132 16.42 0.83 10.33
CA GLN A 132 16.06 -0.58 10.51
C GLN A 132 16.67 -1.37 9.36
N MET A 133 17.57 -2.30 9.67
CA MET A 133 18.02 -3.33 8.73
C MET A 133 16.82 -4.16 8.26
N GLY A 134 16.25 -3.78 7.11
CA GLY A 134 15.27 -4.56 6.38
C GLY A 134 15.93 -5.83 5.87
N GLY A 135 15.85 -6.91 6.65
CA GLY A 135 16.49 -8.18 6.39
C GLY A 135 15.87 -8.93 5.21
N MET A 136 16.22 -8.52 3.99
CA MET A 136 16.14 -9.26 2.73
C MET A 136 14.84 -10.05 2.44
N GLU A 137 13.70 -9.61 2.98
CA GLU A 137 12.41 -10.00 2.47
C GLU A 137 12.12 -9.17 1.20
N SER A 138 11.96 -9.85 0.07
CA SER A 138 11.64 -9.18 -1.21
C SER A 138 10.19 -8.70 -1.14
N GLU A 139 9.98 -7.55 -0.51
CA GLU A 139 8.68 -6.91 -0.42
C GLU A 139 8.31 -6.37 -1.80
N VAL A 140 7.49 -7.15 -2.50
CA VAL A 140 7.03 -6.80 -3.84
C VAL A 140 5.81 -5.90 -3.71
N MET A 141 5.87 -4.70 -4.31
CA MET A 141 4.71 -3.83 -4.43
C MET A 141 3.65 -4.48 -5.35
N PRO A 142 2.41 -4.72 -4.87
CA PRO A 142 1.32 -5.22 -5.69
C PRO A 142 0.82 -4.14 -6.67
N LEU A 143 0.42 -4.58 -7.87
CA LEU A 143 -0.32 -3.72 -8.80
C LEU A 143 -1.81 -3.66 -8.43
N ASN A 144 -2.35 -4.76 -7.89
CA ASN A 144 -3.68 -4.82 -7.31
C ASN A 144 -3.64 -5.58 -5.99
N ASP A 145 -3.85 -4.87 -4.88
CA ASP A 145 -3.93 -5.43 -3.54
C ASP A 145 -5.40 -5.59 -3.12
N VAL A 146 -5.89 -6.82 -3.15
CA VAL A 146 -7.20 -7.17 -2.62
C VAL A 146 -7.05 -7.34 -1.12
N ARG A 147 -7.61 -6.41 -0.33
CA ARG A 147 -7.64 -6.52 1.13
C ARG A 147 -8.44 -7.78 1.54
N PRO A 148 -7.97 -8.57 2.54
CA PRO A 148 -8.71 -9.73 3.03
C PRO A 148 -9.99 -9.32 3.75
N GLU A 149 -11.05 -10.12 3.61
CA GLU A 149 -12.26 -9.93 4.42
C GLU A 149 -11.97 -10.29 5.88
N TYR A 150 -12.48 -9.49 6.81
CA TYR A 150 -12.33 -9.76 8.24
C TYR A 150 -13.26 -10.91 8.67
N PRO A 151 -12.75 -11.99 9.30
CA PRO A 151 -13.59 -13.07 9.79
C PRO A 151 -14.64 -12.56 10.79
N ARG A 152 -15.93 -12.82 10.53
CA ARG A 152 -17.05 -12.23 11.28
C ARG A 152 -16.99 -12.47 12.80
N TYR A 153 -16.53 -13.64 13.23
CA TYR A 153 -16.37 -13.96 14.65
C TYR A 153 -15.17 -13.25 15.30
N ALA A 154 -14.11 -12.96 14.54
CA ALA A 154 -12.95 -12.20 15.03
C ALA A 154 -13.34 -10.72 15.19
N LEU A 155 -14.06 -10.17 14.20
CA LEU A 155 -14.67 -8.83 14.23
C LEU A 155 -15.58 -8.66 15.46
N GLN A 156 -16.52 -9.60 15.69
CA GLN A 156 -17.43 -9.58 16.84
C GLN A 156 -16.72 -9.70 18.20
N ARG A 157 -15.53 -10.32 18.25
CA ARG A 157 -14.77 -10.56 19.48
C ARG A 157 -13.63 -9.56 19.72
N GLY A 158 -13.44 -8.58 18.83
CA GLY A 158 -12.32 -7.64 18.92
C GLY A 158 -10.94 -8.30 18.73
N ILE A 159 -10.87 -9.47 18.09
CA ILE A 159 -9.63 -10.24 17.94
C ILE A 159 -8.86 -9.68 16.74
N GLU A 160 -7.75 -8.99 16.99
CA GLU A 160 -6.81 -8.48 15.98
C GLU A 160 -5.64 -9.44 15.75
N GLY A 161 -4.85 -9.22 14.69
CA GLY A 161 -3.70 -10.07 14.40
C GLY A 161 -2.96 -9.79 13.10
N PHE A 162 -2.14 -10.75 12.68
CA PHE A 162 -1.44 -10.73 11.39
C PHE A 162 -1.23 -12.13 10.80
N VAL A 163 -0.98 -12.18 9.48
CA VAL A 163 -0.57 -13.38 8.74
C VAL A 163 0.56 -13.03 7.80
N LYS A 164 1.71 -13.72 7.91
CA LYS A 164 2.84 -13.62 6.98
C LYS A 164 2.72 -14.74 5.94
N LEU A 165 2.55 -14.36 4.69
CA LEU A 165 2.38 -15.26 3.54
C LEU A 165 3.64 -15.28 2.68
N ALA A 166 4.08 -16.47 2.26
CA ALA A 166 5.00 -16.66 1.16
C ALA A 166 4.21 -17.14 -0.08
N PHE A 167 4.59 -16.67 -1.26
CA PHE A 167 3.93 -17.06 -2.51
C PHE A 167 4.85 -16.86 -3.71
N THR A 168 4.56 -17.55 -4.82
CA THR A 168 5.25 -17.36 -6.09
C THR A 168 4.44 -16.42 -6.98
N ILE A 169 5.09 -15.40 -7.52
CA ILE A 169 4.54 -14.53 -8.56
C ILE A 169 4.97 -15.11 -9.90
N ASN A 170 4.00 -15.48 -10.74
CA ASN A 170 4.30 -16.05 -12.06
C ASN A 170 4.64 -14.98 -13.11
N ARG A 171 5.16 -15.41 -14.26
CA ARG A 171 5.50 -14.56 -15.45
C ARG A 171 4.39 -13.62 -15.91
N SER A 172 3.13 -13.94 -15.63
CA SER A 172 1.95 -13.15 -15.98
C SER A 172 1.42 -12.29 -14.80
N GLY A 173 2.16 -12.19 -13.70
CA GLY A 173 1.79 -11.40 -12.53
C GLY A 173 0.74 -12.04 -11.62
N ASN A 174 0.40 -13.31 -11.83
CA ASN A 174 -0.52 -14.05 -10.95
C ASN A 174 0.21 -14.56 -9.71
N VAL A 175 -0.56 -14.86 -8.66
CA VAL A 175 -0.05 -15.45 -7.41
C VAL A 175 -0.38 -16.93 -7.34
N GLU A 176 0.63 -17.75 -7.09
CA GLU A 176 0.56 -19.21 -6.97
C GLU A 176 1.33 -19.68 -5.73
N ASN A 177 1.23 -20.97 -5.40
CA ASN A 177 1.98 -21.62 -4.30
C ASN A 177 1.91 -20.92 -2.93
N ILE A 178 0.75 -20.36 -2.59
CA ILE A 178 0.54 -19.57 -1.36
C ILE A 178 0.68 -20.44 -0.11
N ARG A 179 1.67 -20.11 0.73
CA ARG A 179 1.96 -20.76 2.02
C ARG A 179 1.89 -19.75 3.15
N VAL A 180 1.44 -20.18 4.32
CA VAL A 180 1.49 -19.38 5.54
C VAL A 180 2.82 -19.67 6.22
N LEU A 181 3.66 -18.64 6.39
CA LEU A 181 4.89 -18.74 7.18
C LEU A 181 4.57 -18.58 8.67
N GLU A 182 3.77 -17.57 8.99
CA GLU A 182 3.41 -17.21 10.35
C GLU A 182 1.98 -16.67 10.41
N ALA A 183 1.28 -16.91 11.51
CA ALA A 183 -0.02 -16.34 11.79
C ALA A 183 -0.21 -16.18 13.30
N ASN A 184 -0.72 -15.03 13.72
CA ASN A 184 -1.10 -14.77 15.09
C ASN A 184 -2.39 -13.94 15.14
N PRO A 185 -3.45 -14.41 15.85
CA PRO A 185 -3.65 -15.77 16.36
C PRO A 185 -3.74 -16.82 15.24
N ARG A 186 -3.35 -18.05 15.58
CA ARG A 186 -3.40 -19.20 14.66
C ARG A 186 -4.83 -19.67 14.42
N ASN A 187 -5.07 -20.18 13.21
CA ASN A 187 -6.33 -20.69 12.70
C ASN A 187 -7.49 -19.68 12.75
N VAL A 188 -7.16 -18.39 12.58
CA VAL A 188 -8.14 -17.28 12.59
C VAL A 188 -8.19 -16.57 11.25
N PHE A 189 -7.05 -16.10 10.77
CA PHE A 189 -6.96 -15.20 9.62
C PHE A 189 -6.46 -15.87 8.35
N GLU A 190 -5.83 -17.04 8.46
CA GLU A 190 -5.13 -17.73 7.37
C GLU A 190 -6.03 -18.08 6.18
N ARG A 191 -7.31 -18.37 6.42
CA ARG A 191 -8.26 -18.69 5.34
C ARG A 191 -8.55 -17.47 4.46
N GLU A 192 -8.89 -16.33 5.07
CA GLU A 192 -9.22 -15.12 4.32
C GLU A 192 -7.97 -14.44 3.76
N ALA A 193 -6.84 -14.51 4.48
CA ALA A 193 -5.53 -14.11 3.97
C ALA A 193 -5.14 -14.84 2.67
N ARG A 194 -5.30 -16.18 2.61
CA ARG A 194 -5.03 -16.96 1.38
C ARG A 194 -5.99 -16.62 0.24
N ARG A 195 -7.29 -16.42 0.54
CA ARG A 195 -8.32 -16.02 -0.46
C ARG A 195 -8.10 -14.62 -1.02
N ALA A 196 -7.52 -13.72 -0.24
CA ALA A 196 -7.12 -12.40 -0.70
C ALA A 196 -5.88 -12.50 -1.61
N ALA A 197 -4.86 -13.23 -1.15
CA ALA A 197 -3.59 -13.38 -1.86
C ALA A 197 -3.74 -14.02 -3.25
N SER A 198 -4.64 -15.00 -3.43
CA SER A 198 -4.89 -15.61 -4.75
C SER A 198 -5.45 -14.62 -5.79
N ARG A 199 -6.06 -13.51 -5.33
CA ARG A 199 -6.64 -12.45 -6.16
C ARG A 199 -5.69 -11.28 -6.41
N TRP A 200 -4.53 -11.25 -5.77
CA TRP A 200 -3.52 -10.20 -6.00
C TRP A 200 -2.91 -10.31 -7.39
N ARG A 201 -2.64 -9.16 -8.00
CA ARG A 201 -1.85 -9.06 -9.24
C ARG A 201 -0.59 -8.25 -8.95
N PHE A 202 0.54 -8.70 -9.49
CA PHE A 202 1.83 -8.07 -9.35
C PHE A 202 2.38 -7.69 -10.73
N ALA A 203 3.21 -6.66 -10.79
CA ALA A 203 4.00 -6.43 -12.01
C ALA A 203 4.93 -7.63 -12.24
N PRO A 204 4.90 -8.27 -13.42
CA PRO A 204 5.85 -9.33 -13.76
C PRO A 204 7.26 -8.74 -13.79
N ARG A 205 8.24 -9.50 -13.30
CA ARG A 205 9.65 -9.12 -13.39
C ARG A 205 10.20 -9.64 -14.71
N THR A 206 10.82 -8.77 -15.49
CA THR A 206 11.53 -9.12 -16.73
C THR A 206 13.03 -9.09 -16.48
N GLU A 207 13.69 -10.22 -16.71
CA GLU A 207 15.14 -10.38 -16.65
C GLU A 207 15.61 -10.81 -18.05
N GLY A 208 16.57 -10.09 -18.64
CA GLY A 208 16.98 -10.31 -20.04
C GLY A 208 15.86 -10.15 -21.09
N GLY A 209 14.77 -9.43 -20.76
CA GLY A 209 13.58 -9.31 -21.61
C GLY A 209 12.59 -10.49 -21.53
N LEU A 210 12.91 -11.52 -20.73
CA LEU A 210 12.03 -12.65 -20.46
C LEU A 210 11.35 -12.45 -19.09
N ALA A 211 10.05 -12.70 -19.02
CA ALA A 211 9.35 -12.68 -17.74
C ALA A 211 9.76 -13.90 -16.90
N VAL A 212 10.13 -13.67 -15.64
CA VAL A 212 10.59 -14.71 -14.70
C VAL A 212 9.62 -14.87 -13.53
N ASP A 213 9.56 -16.10 -13.02
CA ASP A 213 8.82 -16.43 -11.81
C ASP A 213 9.67 -16.07 -10.58
N ARG A 214 9.07 -15.48 -9.54
CA ARG A 214 9.79 -15.08 -8.32
C ARG A 214 9.03 -15.40 -7.05
N GLU A 215 9.72 -15.76 -5.99
CA GLU A 215 9.13 -15.87 -4.66
C GLU A 215 9.07 -14.50 -3.98
N ALA A 216 7.98 -14.26 -3.26
CA ALA A 216 7.73 -13.03 -2.52
C ALA A 216 7.08 -13.35 -1.17
N VAL A 217 7.26 -12.46 -0.21
CA VAL A 217 6.67 -12.55 1.12
C VAL A 217 5.90 -11.26 1.41
N LYS A 218 4.70 -11.37 1.98
CA LYS A 218 3.89 -10.22 2.39
C LYS A 218 3.18 -10.51 3.71
N THR A 219 3.23 -9.54 4.62
CA THR A 219 2.48 -9.58 5.88
C THR A 219 1.15 -8.85 5.73
N LEU A 220 0.08 -9.45 6.22
CA LEU A 220 -1.26 -8.86 6.29
C LEU A 220 -1.63 -8.61 7.73
N TYR A 221 -1.94 -7.36 8.07
CA TYR A 221 -2.42 -6.97 9.38
C TYR A 221 -3.95 -6.89 9.38
N PHE A 222 -4.57 -7.50 10.40
CA PHE A 222 -6.00 -7.48 10.65
C PHE A 222 -6.24 -6.64 11.90
N ARG A 223 -6.47 -5.34 11.68
CA ARG A 223 -6.76 -4.36 12.73
C ARG A 223 -8.21 -3.89 12.63
N LEU A 224 -8.77 -3.47 13.75
CA LEU A 224 -10.10 -2.88 13.84
C LEU A 224 -9.97 -1.38 14.01
N GLU A 225 -10.54 -0.63 13.07
CA GLU A 225 -10.69 0.81 13.24
C GLU A 225 -11.68 1.06 14.39
N ARG A 226 -11.16 1.63 15.49
CA ARG A 226 -12.00 2.10 16.59
C ARG A 226 -12.68 3.39 16.13
N SER A 227 -13.99 3.30 15.91
CA SER A 227 -14.93 4.42 15.78
C SER A 227 -15.19 5.08 17.14
#